data_AF-A0A950M7A7-F1
#
_entry.id   AF-A0A950M7A7-F1
#
_cell.length_a   1.000
_cell.length_b   1.000
_cell.length_c   1.000
_cell.angle_alpha   90.00
_cell.angle_beta   90.00
_cell.angle_gamma   90.00
#
_symmetry.space_group_name_H-M   'P 1'
#
loop_
_entity.id
_entity.type
_entity.pdbx_description
1 polymer ?
#
loop_
_entity_poly.entity_id
_entity_poly.type
_entity_poly.pdbx_seq_one_letter_code
_entity_poly.pdbx_strand_id
1 'polypeptide(L)'
;MTTSTDTPTPDLAALRRRLEDWLQWQQQAPRAATTPETAPASPAAPADLAAGFAAFARDAWTPEQRQHWQRVAAALSTELAAQPPFALHGGLAPLGPVDWQRAPQGCGPLGFDLAALLRDPACVLDEADELDLAIRYWERARHALPGVDADFGAFWRGFEWAALARHLRLVAARPESASRLAPGQARAERRLLAHIVRTATRYMALKPLTLLIPDADGLLADGFTLR
;
A
#
# COMPACT_ATOMS: atom_id res chain seq x y z
N MET A 1 22.38 23.82 16.00
CA MET A 1 21.96 22.41 15.96
C MET A 1 20.56 22.30 16.55
N THR A 2 19.55 22.24 15.69
CA THR A 2 18.16 21.92 16.05
C THR A 2 17.64 20.99 14.97
N THR A 3 17.98 19.71 15.07
CA THR A 3 17.34 18.66 14.28
C THR A 3 15.96 18.44 14.89
N SER A 4 14.97 19.22 14.47
CA SER A 4 13.58 19.00 14.88
C SER A 4 13.15 17.63 14.38
N THR A 5 13.00 16.72 15.33
CA THR A 5 12.64 15.30 15.18
C THR A 5 11.13 15.07 15.04
N ASP A 6 10.30 16.11 14.90
CA ASP A 6 8.86 15.92 14.87
C ASP A 6 8.39 15.36 13.54
N THR A 7 8.20 14.05 13.50
CA THR A 7 7.16 13.48 12.64
C THR A 7 5.84 13.94 13.24
N PRO A 8 4.96 14.63 12.50
CA PRO A 8 3.69 15.05 13.05
C PRO A 8 2.97 13.81 13.58
N THR A 9 2.59 13.84 14.86
CA THR A 9 1.78 12.78 15.46
C THR A 9 0.52 12.63 14.62
N PRO A 10 0.18 11.41 14.18
CA PRO A 10 -1.01 11.18 13.37
C PRO A 10 -2.26 11.61 14.14
N ASP A 11 -3.06 12.52 13.56
CA ASP A 11 -4.38 12.84 14.08
C ASP A 11 -5.34 11.68 13.77
N LEU A 12 -5.47 10.75 14.72
CA LEU A 12 -6.35 9.59 14.59
C LEU A 12 -7.81 9.99 14.37
N ALA A 13 -8.27 11.11 14.92
CA ALA A 13 -9.63 11.59 14.70
C ALA A 13 -9.83 12.07 13.27
N ALA A 14 -8.84 12.75 12.68
CA ALA A 14 -8.85 13.12 11.26
C ALA A 14 -8.82 11.88 10.36
N LEU A 15 -8.01 10.88 10.67
CA LEU A 15 -7.96 9.62 9.92
C LEU A 15 -9.29 8.85 9.99
N ARG A 16 -9.95 8.81 11.15
CA ARG A 16 -11.28 8.22 11.29
C ARG A 16 -12.30 8.89 10.36
N ARG A 17 -12.38 10.23 10.40
CA ARG A 17 -13.26 10.98 9.48
C ARG A 17 -12.92 10.69 8.02
N ARG A 18 -11.63 10.63 7.69
CA ARG A 18 -11.16 10.32 6.33
C ARG A 18 -11.63 8.96 5.84
N LEU A 19 -11.59 7.94 6.69
CA LEU A 19 -12.07 6.60 6.38
C LEU A 19 -13.60 6.58 6.20
N GLU A 20 -14.33 7.38 6.97
CA GLU A 20 -15.78 7.52 6.83
C GLU A 20 -16.16 8.18 5.51
N ASP A 21 -15.51 9.30 5.17
CA ASP A 21 -15.72 10.01 3.90
C ASP A 21 -15.39 9.10 2.71
N TRP A 22 -14.29 8.34 2.80
CA TRP A 22 -13.92 7.38 1.77
C TRP A 22 -14.96 6.28 1.63
N LEU A 23 -15.47 5.72 2.74
CA LEU A 23 -16.53 4.72 2.68
C LEU A 23 -17.83 5.27 2.06
N GLN A 24 -18.18 6.53 2.33
CA GLN A 24 -19.33 7.18 1.69
C GLN A 24 -19.11 7.33 0.18
N TRP A 25 -17.91 7.75 -0.23
CA TRP A 25 -17.54 7.83 -1.64
C TRP A 25 -17.65 6.46 -2.34
N GLN A 26 -17.20 5.38 -1.68
CA GLN A 26 -17.27 4.02 -2.22
C GLN A 26 -18.69 3.52 -2.44
N GLN A 27 -19.63 3.87 -1.56
CA GLN A 27 -21.04 3.51 -1.71
C GLN A 27 -21.71 4.22 -2.89
N GLN A 28 -21.22 5.41 -3.25
CA GLN A 28 -21.75 6.22 -4.33
C GLN A 28 -21.03 5.96 -5.66
N ALA A 29 -19.84 5.36 -5.63
CA ALA A 29 -19.07 5.03 -6.83
C ALA A 29 -19.88 4.10 -7.75
N PRO A 30 -19.99 4.40 -9.06
CA PRO A 30 -20.83 3.62 -9.97
C PRO A 30 -20.41 2.15 -10.01
N ARG A 31 -21.36 1.22 -9.79
CA ARG A 31 -21.11 -0.23 -9.94
C ARG A 31 -20.57 -0.60 -11.33
N ALA A 32 -20.93 0.14 -12.39
CA ALA A 32 -20.41 -0.10 -13.73
C ALA A 32 -18.88 0.05 -13.85
N ALA A 33 -18.24 0.85 -12.97
CA ALA A 33 -16.77 0.97 -12.88
C ALA A 33 -16.10 -0.26 -12.22
N THR A 34 -16.88 -1.24 -11.75
CA THR A 34 -16.39 -2.51 -11.19
C THR A 34 -16.48 -3.68 -12.18
N THR A 35 -17.01 -3.46 -13.39
CA THR A 35 -17.03 -4.46 -14.46
C THR A 35 -15.66 -4.52 -15.14
N PRO A 36 -14.96 -5.67 -15.16
CA PRO A 36 -13.58 -5.76 -15.65
C PRO A 36 -13.40 -5.35 -17.12
N GLU A 37 -14.47 -5.35 -17.91
CA GLU A 37 -14.46 -5.08 -19.35
C GLU A 37 -14.43 -3.59 -19.72
N THR A 38 -14.88 -2.70 -18.82
CA THR A 38 -14.91 -1.24 -19.03
C THR A 38 -14.06 -0.46 -18.03
N ALA A 39 -13.48 -1.15 -17.05
CA ALA A 39 -12.71 -0.52 -15.99
C ALA A 39 -11.33 -0.05 -16.50
N PRO A 40 -10.85 1.13 -16.07
CA PRO A 40 -9.46 1.51 -16.27
C PRO A 40 -8.53 0.45 -15.66
N ALA A 41 -7.36 0.25 -16.27
CA ALA A 41 -6.40 -0.79 -15.89
C ALA A 41 -6.17 -0.82 -14.36
N SER A 42 -6.24 -2.02 -13.79
CA SER A 42 -5.99 -2.22 -12.36
C SER A 42 -4.57 -1.76 -12.01
N PRO A 43 -4.38 -0.91 -10.99
CA PRO A 43 -3.06 -0.50 -10.53
C PRO A 43 -2.27 -1.61 -9.82
N ALA A 44 -2.86 -2.80 -9.74
CA ALA A 44 -2.29 -4.06 -9.26
C ALA A 44 -1.98 -5.02 -10.42
N ALA A 45 -2.01 -4.56 -11.67
CA ALA A 45 -1.72 -5.38 -12.84
C ALA A 45 -0.24 -5.85 -12.83
N PRO A 46 0.06 -7.03 -13.41
CA PRO A 46 1.42 -7.56 -13.51
C PRO A 46 2.44 -6.58 -14.14
N ALA A 47 1.98 -5.67 -15.01
CA ALA A 47 2.80 -4.62 -15.62
C ALA A 47 3.29 -3.58 -14.60
N ASP A 48 2.46 -3.20 -13.63
CA ASP A 48 2.86 -2.26 -12.57
C ASP A 48 3.85 -2.91 -11.59
N LEU A 49 3.69 -4.21 -11.33
CA LEU A 49 4.69 -4.99 -10.59
C LEU A 49 6.02 -5.02 -11.35
N ALA A 50 6.00 -5.24 -12.67
CA ALA A 50 7.20 -5.19 -13.51
C ALA A 50 7.90 -3.80 -13.53
N ALA A 51 7.19 -2.71 -13.27
CA ALA A 51 7.82 -1.41 -13.05
C ALA A 51 8.53 -1.33 -11.67
N GLY A 52 7.92 -1.93 -10.62
CA GLY A 52 8.54 -2.06 -9.30
C GLY A 52 9.85 -2.86 -9.32
N PHE A 53 9.92 -3.90 -10.16
CA PHE A 53 11.14 -4.67 -10.47
C PHE A 53 12.31 -3.77 -10.91
N ALA A 54 12.06 -2.83 -11.82
CA ALA A 54 13.11 -1.99 -12.40
C ALA A 54 13.72 -1.02 -11.37
N ALA A 55 12.90 -0.48 -10.45
CA ALA A 55 13.34 0.49 -9.46
C ALA A 55 14.31 -0.08 -8.40
N PHE A 56 14.22 -1.38 -8.09
CA PHE A 56 15.15 -2.09 -7.22
C PHE A 56 16.39 -2.61 -7.95
N ALA A 57 16.25 -2.93 -9.24
CA ALA A 57 17.28 -3.58 -10.04
C ALA A 57 18.29 -2.62 -10.67
N ARG A 58 18.62 -1.52 -9.97
CA ARG A 58 19.26 -0.30 -10.52
C ARG A 58 20.50 -0.53 -11.41
N ASP A 59 21.22 -1.66 -11.32
CA ASP A 59 22.32 -2.00 -12.23
C ASP A 59 22.48 -3.52 -12.54
N ALA A 60 21.36 -4.22 -12.71
CA ALA A 60 21.22 -5.64 -13.08
C ALA A 60 21.26 -6.67 -11.94
N TRP A 61 20.16 -7.41 -11.82
CA TRP A 61 20.03 -8.55 -10.90
C TRP A 61 20.79 -9.79 -11.37
N THR A 62 21.18 -10.65 -10.42
CA THR A 62 21.62 -12.00 -10.72
C THR A 62 20.45 -12.87 -11.24
N PRO A 63 20.71 -14.00 -11.93
CA PRO A 63 19.66 -14.94 -12.29
C PRO A 63 18.80 -15.40 -11.09
N GLU A 64 19.41 -15.57 -9.92
CA GLU A 64 18.74 -15.97 -8.69
C GLU A 64 17.81 -14.87 -8.17
N GLN A 65 18.27 -13.61 -8.16
CA GLN A 65 17.45 -12.46 -7.77
C GLN A 65 16.24 -12.28 -8.71
N ARG A 66 16.44 -12.47 -10.03
CA ARG A 66 15.32 -12.51 -11.00
C ARG A 66 14.32 -13.60 -10.67
N GLN A 67 14.79 -14.79 -10.31
CA GLN A 67 13.91 -15.90 -9.95
C GLN A 67 13.11 -15.60 -8.66
N HIS A 68 13.76 -15.03 -7.64
CA HIS A 68 13.09 -14.62 -6.40
C HIS A 68 11.95 -13.65 -6.68
N TRP A 69 12.20 -12.64 -7.51
CA TRP A 69 11.15 -11.71 -7.89
C TRP A 69 10.04 -12.35 -8.71
N GLN A 70 10.37 -13.19 -9.69
CA GLN A 70 9.34 -13.88 -10.49
C GLN A 70 8.36 -14.64 -9.59
N ARG A 71 8.86 -15.31 -8.55
CA ARG A 71 8.02 -15.98 -7.54
C ARG A 71 7.15 -15.00 -6.76
N VAL A 72 7.73 -13.89 -6.29
CA VAL A 72 7.00 -12.84 -5.55
C VAL A 72 5.91 -12.21 -6.42
N ALA A 73 6.24 -11.82 -7.65
CA ALA A 73 5.32 -11.21 -8.59
C ALA A 73 4.19 -12.16 -8.98
N ALA A 74 4.48 -13.44 -9.18
CA ALA A 74 3.46 -14.46 -9.48
C ALA A 74 2.52 -14.66 -8.29
N ALA A 75 3.05 -14.79 -7.07
CA ALA A 75 2.25 -14.92 -5.86
C ALA A 75 1.35 -13.69 -5.65
N LEU A 76 1.94 -12.49 -5.77
CA LEU A 76 1.23 -11.23 -5.60
C LEU A 76 0.14 -11.05 -6.66
N SER A 77 0.43 -11.34 -7.93
CA SER A 77 -0.57 -11.28 -9.00
C SER A 77 -1.73 -12.24 -8.76
N THR A 78 -1.44 -13.47 -8.31
CA THR A 78 -2.46 -14.48 -8.01
C THR A 78 -3.37 -14.02 -6.87
N GLU A 79 -2.79 -13.55 -5.77
CA GLU A 79 -3.54 -13.09 -4.60
C GLU A 79 -4.37 -11.84 -4.89
N LEU A 80 -3.84 -10.87 -5.65
CA LEU A 80 -4.60 -9.66 -6.00
C LEU A 80 -5.72 -9.96 -7.00
N ALA A 81 -5.53 -10.89 -7.94
CA ALA A 81 -6.55 -11.29 -8.89
C ALA A 81 -7.71 -12.07 -8.23
N ALA A 82 -7.45 -12.74 -7.10
CA ALA A 82 -8.48 -13.42 -6.33
C ALA A 82 -9.34 -12.47 -5.48
N GLN A 83 -8.88 -11.23 -5.26
CA GLN A 83 -9.61 -10.26 -4.45
C GLN A 83 -10.75 -9.59 -5.24
N PRO A 84 -11.91 -9.32 -4.60
CA PRO A 84 -12.99 -8.62 -5.26
C PRO A 84 -12.58 -7.21 -5.73
N PRO A 85 -12.98 -6.79 -6.95
CA PRO A 85 -12.63 -5.48 -7.47
C PRO A 85 -13.56 -4.40 -6.88
N PHE A 86 -12.96 -3.35 -6.34
CA PHE A 86 -13.62 -2.13 -5.87
C PHE A 86 -13.16 -0.93 -6.68
N ALA A 87 -14.01 0.09 -6.76
CA ALA A 87 -13.64 1.38 -7.36
C ALA A 87 -12.49 2.01 -6.55
N LEU A 88 -11.45 2.43 -7.26
CA LEU A 88 -10.28 3.09 -6.69
C LEU A 88 -10.37 4.60 -6.94
N HIS A 89 -10.26 5.37 -5.87
CA HIS A 89 -10.15 6.82 -5.88
C HIS A 89 -8.78 7.28 -6.41
N GLY A 90 -7.69 6.58 -6.06
CA GLY A 90 -6.34 6.79 -6.59
C GLY A 90 -5.63 8.08 -6.16
N GLY A 91 -6.35 9.03 -5.52
CA GLY A 91 -5.82 10.28 -4.98
C GLY A 91 -6.00 10.43 -3.46
N LEU A 92 -6.10 9.32 -2.72
CA LEU A 92 -6.21 9.38 -1.25
C LEU A 92 -4.86 9.67 -0.61
N ALA A 93 -4.89 10.43 0.47
CA ALA A 93 -3.77 10.71 1.35
C ALA A 93 -4.30 10.89 2.79
N PRO A 94 -3.50 10.54 3.81
CA PRO A 94 -3.91 10.71 5.21
C PRO A 94 -3.99 12.20 5.59
N LEU A 95 -3.11 13.01 4.99
CA LEU A 95 -2.94 14.43 5.23
C LEU A 95 -3.22 15.21 3.94
N GLY A 96 -3.78 16.41 4.08
CA GLY A 96 -4.06 17.30 2.95
C GLY A 96 -5.46 17.15 2.34
N PRO A 97 -5.75 17.94 1.30
CA PRO A 97 -7.06 17.91 0.62
C PRO A 97 -7.24 16.63 -0.19
N VAL A 98 -8.48 16.12 -0.22
CA VAL A 98 -8.91 15.01 -1.09
C VAL A 98 -10.09 15.51 -1.91
N ASP A 99 -10.05 15.25 -3.21
CA ASP A 99 -11.13 15.60 -4.13
C ASP A 99 -12.20 14.49 -4.14
N TRP A 100 -13.17 14.58 -3.24
CA TRP A 100 -14.25 13.59 -3.14
C TRP A 100 -15.23 13.59 -4.32
N GLN A 101 -15.14 14.56 -5.24
CA GLN A 101 -15.96 14.59 -6.44
C GLN A 101 -15.28 13.87 -7.62
N ARG A 102 -14.03 13.43 -7.43
CA ARG A 102 -13.25 12.69 -8.40
C ARG A 102 -13.96 11.40 -8.82
N ALA A 103 -14.04 11.18 -10.13
CA ALA A 103 -14.46 9.90 -10.69
C ALA A 103 -13.43 8.78 -10.39
N PRO A 104 -13.86 7.52 -10.25
CA PRO A 104 -12.95 6.39 -10.06
C PRO A 104 -11.83 6.36 -11.10
N GLN A 105 -10.60 6.17 -10.64
CA GLN A 105 -9.40 6.11 -11.49
C GLN A 105 -9.11 4.69 -12.00
N GLY A 106 -9.80 3.69 -11.48
CA GLY A 106 -9.64 2.28 -11.83
C GLY A 106 -10.45 1.37 -10.93
N CYS A 107 -10.29 0.06 -11.11
CA CYS A 107 -10.79 -0.95 -10.18
C CYS A 107 -9.67 -1.85 -9.66
N GLY A 108 -9.80 -2.33 -8.43
CA GLY A 108 -8.84 -3.28 -7.88
C GLY A 108 -9.13 -3.62 -6.42
N PRO A 109 -8.20 -4.30 -5.74
CA PRO A 109 -8.38 -4.70 -4.35
C PRO A 109 -8.67 -3.51 -3.43
N LEU A 110 -9.66 -3.65 -2.53
CA LEU A 110 -10.06 -2.59 -1.58
C LEU A 110 -8.87 -2.04 -0.79
N GLY A 111 -7.98 -2.96 -0.37
CA GLY A 111 -6.82 -2.65 0.44
C GLY A 111 -5.81 -1.72 -0.26
N PHE A 112 -5.86 -1.61 -1.59
CA PHE A 112 -4.94 -0.77 -2.35
C PHE A 112 -5.11 0.70 -1.99
N ASP A 113 -6.34 1.20 -1.93
CA ASP A 113 -6.60 2.59 -1.54
C ASP A 113 -6.62 2.77 -0.02
N LEU A 114 -7.04 1.75 0.75
CA LEU A 114 -6.94 1.80 2.22
C LEU A 114 -5.49 1.98 2.69
N ALA A 115 -4.53 1.37 2.00
CA ALA A 115 -3.11 1.51 2.31
C ALA A 115 -2.61 2.96 2.12
N ALA A 116 -3.26 3.76 1.28
CA ALA A 116 -2.99 5.18 1.15
C ALA A 116 -3.33 5.97 2.41
N LEU A 117 -4.19 5.44 3.28
CA LEU A 117 -4.61 6.09 4.52
C LEU A 117 -3.90 5.49 5.74
N LEU A 118 -3.72 4.16 5.76
CA LEU A 118 -3.19 3.44 6.93
C LEU A 118 -1.69 3.14 6.88
N ARG A 119 -1.08 3.11 5.70
CA ARG A 119 0.34 2.76 5.50
C ARG A 119 1.05 3.76 4.59
N ASP A 120 0.75 5.03 4.75
CA ASP A 120 1.40 6.09 3.99
C ASP A 120 2.76 6.43 4.62
N PRO A 121 3.86 6.51 3.84
CA PRO A 121 5.18 6.80 4.39
C PRO A 121 5.32 8.20 5.01
N ALA A 122 4.43 9.14 4.71
CA ALA A 122 4.39 10.47 5.31
C ALA A 122 3.67 10.50 6.67
N CYS A 123 2.82 9.51 6.96
CA CYS A 123 2.02 9.42 8.19
C CYS A 123 2.14 8.01 8.79
N VAL A 124 3.08 7.84 9.72
CA VAL A 124 3.37 6.53 10.31
C VAL A 124 2.47 6.30 11.52
N LEU A 125 1.67 5.24 11.47
CA LEU A 125 0.90 4.72 12.59
C LEU A 125 1.71 3.63 13.30
N ASP A 126 1.51 3.50 14.60
CA ASP A 126 1.88 2.26 15.26
C ASP A 126 0.91 1.14 14.87
N GLU A 127 1.30 -0.11 15.12
CA GLU A 127 0.49 -1.26 14.68
C GLU A 127 -0.86 -1.35 15.41
N ALA A 128 -0.97 -0.85 16.64
CA ALA A 128 -2.21 -0.89 17.39
C ALA A 128 -3.23 0.10 16.81
N ASP A 129 -2.80 1.32 16.48
CA ASP A 129 -3.63 2.33 15.82
C ASP A 129 -4.01 1.90 14.39
N GLU A 130 -3.07 1.31 13.64
CA GLU A 130 -3.31 0.76 12.31
C GLU A 130 -4.43 -0.30 12.35
N LEU A 131 -4.36 -1.23 13.30
CA LEU A 131 -5.38 -2.26 13.51
C LEU A 131 -6.72 -1.69 13.98
N ASP A 132 -6.73 -0.76 14.95
CA ASP A 132 -7.97 -0.13 15.44
C ASP A 132 -8.73 0.56 14.28
N LEU A 133 -8.02 1.34 13.48
CA LEU A 133 -8.60 2.02 12.32
C LEU A 133 -9.09 1.04 11.25
N ALA A 134 -8.30 0.00 10.97
CA ALA A 134 -8.68 -1.03 10.00
C ALA A 134 -9.91 -1.82 10.43
N ILE A 135 -10.01 -2.21 11.71
CA ILE A 135 -11.18 -2.91 12.26
C ILE A 135 -12.42 -2.04 12.13
N ARG A 136 -12.36 -0.77 12.54
CA ARG A 136 -13.50 0.17 12.47
C ARG A 136 -13.97 0.40 11.04
N TYR A 137 -13.03 0.55 10.11
CA TYR A 137 -13.36 0.66 8.69
C TYR A 137 -14.03 -0.63 8.19
N TRP A 138 -13.41 -1.79 8.44
CA TRP A 138 -13.91 -3.09 8.01
C TRP A 138 -15.30 -3.40 8.55
N GLU A 139 -15.55 -3.12 9.83
CA GLU A 139 -16.86 -3.34 10.46
C GLU A 139 -17.98 -2.62 9.71
N ARG A 140 -17.72 -1.42 9.21
CA ARG A 140 -18.70 -0.65 8.43
C ARG A 140 -18.73 -1.10 6.97
N ALA A 141 -17.55 -1.31 6.38
CA ALA A 141 -17.40 -1.71 4.99
C ALA A 141 -18.08 -3.05 4.69
N ARG A 142 -17.93 -4.07 5.56
CA ARG A 142 -18.56 -5.39 5.37
C ARG A 142 -20.08 -5.37 5.32
N HIS A 143 -20.71 -4.34 5.90
CA HIS A 143 -22.17 -4.16 5.83
C HIS A 143 -22.59 -3.28 4.64
N ALA A 144 -21.76 -2.30 4.27
CA ALA A 144 -22.10 -1.31 3.26
C ALA A 144 -21.68 -1.68 1.83
N LEU A 145 -20.64 -2.51 1.68
CA LEU A 145 -20.00 -2.83 0.40
C LEU A 145 -20.08 -4.34 0.15
N PRO A 146 -20.84 -4.80 -0.86
CA PRO A 146 -20.85 -6.19 -1.28
C PRO A 146 -19.45 -6.66 -1.70
N GLY A 147 -19.05 -7.86 -1.26
CA GLY A 147 -17.75 -8.45 -1.60
C GLY A 147 -16.64 -8.18 -0.58
N VAL A 148 -16.85 -7.35 0.44
CA VAL A 148 -15.93 -7.27 1.57
C VAL A 148 -16.05 -8.55 2.40
N ASP A 149 -14.92 -9.17 2.73
CA ASP A 149 -14.90 -10.42 3.48
C ASP A 149 -15.51 -10.25 4.89
N ALA A 150 -16.32 -11.22 5.30
CA ALA A 150 -17.01 -11.22 6.58
C ALA A 150 -16.09 -11.61 7.75
N ASP A 151 -14.92 -12.19 7.47
CA ASP A 151 -13.85 -12.45 8.44
C ASP A 151 -12.78 -11.35 8.39
N PHE A 152 -12.45 -10.79 9.55
CA PHE A 152 -11.45 -9.72 9.63
C PHE A 152 -10.04 -10.22 9.28
N GLY A 153 -9.70 -11.47 9.62
CA GLY A 153 -8.39 -12.04 9.31
C GLY A 153 -8.16 -12.18 7.81
N ALA A 154 -9.16 -12.67 7.08
CA ALA A 154 -9.16 -12.76 5.62
C ALA A 154 -9.09 -11.36 4.97
N PHE A 155 -9.89 -10.42 5.46
CA PHE A 155 -9.84 -9.01 5.04
C PHE A 155 -8.45 -8.41 5.26
N TRP A 156 -7.89 -8.58 6.46
CA TRP A 156 -6.59 -8.03 6.85
C TRP A 156 -5.46 -8.60 5.99
N ARG A 157 -5.47 -9.92 5.76
CA ARG A 157 -4.55 -10.57 4.83
C ARG A 157 -4.66 -9.95 3.43
N GLY A 158 -5.88 -9.82 2.90
CA GLY A 158 -6.11 -9.17 1.59
C GLY A 158 -5.55 -7.74 1.54
N PHE A 159 -5.79 -6.97 2.61
CA PHE A 159 -5.25 -5.62 2.80
C PHE A 159 -3.72 -5.59 2.77
N GLU A 160 -3.04 -6.47 3.50
CA GLU A 160 -1.57 -6.47 3.55
C GLU A 160 -0.95 -6.74 2.17
N TRP A 161 -1.50 -7.67 1.41
CA TRP A 161 -1.05 -7.97 0.05
C TRP A 161 -1.33 -6.80 -0.91
N ALA A 162 -2.50 -6.17 -0.82
CA ALA A 162 -2.83 -5.00 -1.62
C ALA A 162 -1.97 -3.76 -1.26
N ALA A 163 -1.66 -3.58 0.02
CA ALA A 163 -0.75 -2.54 0.50
C ALA A 163 0.66 -2.72 -0.07
N LEU A 164 1.17 -3.97 -0.09
CA LEU A 164 2.45 -4.27 -0.71
C LEU A 164 2.46 -3.89 -2.20
N ALA A 165 1.40 -4.24 -2.94
CA ALA A 165 1.28 -3.87 -4.36
C ALA A 165 1.35 -2.35 -4.56
N ARG A 166 0.62 -1.59 -3.74
CA ARG A 166 0.69 -0.12 -3.75
C ARG A 166 2.10 0.38 -3.47
N HIS A 167 2.74 -0.15 -2.44
CA HIS A 167 4.08 0.30 -2.05
C HIS A 167 5.10 0.02 -3.14
N LEU A 168 5.03 -1.14 -3.80
CA LEU A 168 5.86 -1.46 -4.96
C LEU A 168 5.64 -0.47 -6.12
N ARG A 169 4.39 -0.10 -6.40
CA ARG A 169 4.07 0.94 -7.41
C ARG A 169 4.62 2.32 -7.02
N LEU A 170 4.58 2.69 -5.75
CA LEU A 170 5.17 3.94 -5.26
C LEU A 170 6.70 3.94 -5.37
N VAL A 171 7.36 2.80 -5.14
CA VAL A 171 8.79 2.64 -5.41
C VAL A 171 9.08 2.79 -6.90
N ALA A 172 8.28 2.14 -7.76
CA ALA A 172 8.41 2.19 -9.22
C ALA A 172 8.30 3.61 -9.79
N ALA A 173 7.42 4.43 -9.22
CA ALA A 173 7.16 5.79 -9.69
C ALA A 173 8.27 6.79 -9.34
N ARG A 174 9.29 6.40 -8.57
CA ARG A 174 10.38 7.31 -8.18
C ARG A 174 11.42 7.41 -9.31
N PRO A 175 11.90 8.64 -9.62
CA PRO A 175 12.93 8.83 -10.63
C PRO A 175 14.26 8.18 -10.23
N GLU A 176 14.90 7.49 -11.18
CA GLU A 176 16.20 6.81 -11.01
C GLU A 176 17.33 7.78 -10.61
N SER A 177 17.25 9.03 -11.07
CA SER A 177 18.26 10.09 -10.89
C SER A 177 18.23 10.76 -9.52
N ALA A 178 17.49 10.22 -8.54
CA ALA A 178 17.35 10.74 -7.18
C ALA A 178 18.64 10.63 -6.33
N SER A 179 19.79 10.93 -6.92
CA SER A 179 21.14 10.88 -6.33
C SER A 179 21.32 11.75 -5.09
N ARG A 180 20.37 12.63 -4.75
CA ARG A 180 20.23 13.30 -3.45
C ARG A 180 18.76 13.63 -3.18
N LEU A 181 17.99 12.66 -2.70
CA LEU A 181 16.66 12.98 -2.16
C LEU A 181 16.78 14.04 -1.06
N ALA A 182 15.85 14.99 -1.02
CA ALA A 182 15.75 15.89 0.12
C ALA A 182 15.58 15.04 1.41
N PRO A 183 16.09 15.47 2.59
CA PRO A 183 16.08 14.65 3.79
C PRO A 183 14.71 14.04 4.15
N GLY A 184 13.62 14.80 3.94
CA GLY A 184 12.25 14.29 4.14
C GLY A 184 11.83 13.21 3.15
N GLN A 185 12.25 13.31 1.89
CA GLN A 185 11.95 12.31 0.85
C GLN A 185 12.73 11.02 1.10
N ALA A 186 14.00 11.12 1.51
CA ALA A 186 14.80 9.95 1.90
C ALA A 186 14.19 9.20 3.09
N ARG A 187 13.68 9.93 4.09
CA ARG A 187 12.97 9.34 5.24
C ARG A 187 11.68 8.63 4.81
N ALA A 188 10.89 9.25 3.93
CA ALA A 188 9.66 8.64 3.40
C ALA A 188 9.96 7.39 2.56
N GLU A 189 11.05 7.39 1.78
CA GLU A 189 11.50 6.19 1.06
C GLU A 189 11.87 5.07 2.04
N ARG A 190 12.67 5.36 3.07
CA ARG A 190 13.06 4.38 4.08
C ARG A 190 11.84 3.76 4.77
N ARG A 191 10.84 4.57 5.14
CA ARG A 191 9.57 4.11 5.73
C ARG A 191 8.77 3.22 4.76
N LEU A 192 8.73 3.59 3.49
CA LEU A 192 8.07 2.77 2.48
C LEU A 192 8.74 1.39 2.36
N LEU A 193 10.07 1.35 2.31
CA LEU A 193 10.82 0.09 2.28
C LEU A 193 10.59 -0.73 3.55
N ALA A 194 10.53 -0.10 4.73
CA ALA A 194 10.22 -0.77 5.98
C ALA A 194 8.81 -1.42 5.96
N HIS A 195 7.78 -0.76 5.42
CA HIS A 195 6.46 -1.38 5.25
C HIS A 195 6.48 -2.59 4.31
N ILE A 196 7.25 -2.51 3.22
CA ILE A 196 7.43 -3.63 2.28
C ILE A 196 8.07 -4.82 3.00
N VAL A 197 9.19 -4.61 3.70
CA VAL A 197 9.89 -5.69 4.43
C VAL A 197 9.01 -6.27 5.54
N ARG A 198 8.31 -5.41 6.31
CA ARG A 198 7.36 -5.85 7.35
C ARG A 198 6.27 -6.76 6.79
N THR A 199 5.75 -6.47 5.61
CA THR A 199 4.74 -7.31 4.95
C THR A 199 5.37 -8.59 4.40
N ALA A 200 6.53 -8.49 3.76
CA ALA A 200 7.23 -9.62 3.14
C ALA A 200 7.64 -10.70 4.16
N THR A 201 7.97 -10.31 5.38
CA THR A 201 8.36 -11.25 6.46
C THR A 201 7.18 -12.03 7.04
N ARG A 202 5.95 -11.52 6.93
CA ARG A 202 4.72 -12.17 7.44
C ARG A 202 4.27 -13.36 6.59
N TYR A 203 4.57 -13.36 5.29
CA TYR A 203 4.06 -14.37 4.35
C TYR A 203 5.20 -15.15 3.70
N MET A 204 5.18 -16.48 3.81
CA MET A 204 6.22 -17.34 3.23
C MET A 204 6.43 -17.11 1.74
N ALA A 205 5.35 -16.89 0.98
CA ALA A 205 5.39 -16.62 -0.45
C ALA A 205 6.10 -15.31 -0.81
N LEU A 206 6.17 -14.36 0.14
CA LEU A 206 6.78 -13.04 -0.05
C LEU A 206 8.20 -12.95 0.53
N LYS A 207 8.65 -13.92 1.34
CA LYS A 207 10.01 -13.96 1.89
C LYS A 207 11.13 -13.69 0.88
N PRO A 208 11.10 -14.20 -0.36
CA PRO A 208 12.17 -13.92 -1.32
C PRO A 208 12.36 -12.42 -1.61
N LEU A 209 11.34 -11.57 -1.35
CA LEU A 209 11.43 -10.13 -1.51
C LEU A 209 12.41 -9.47 -0.53
N THR A 210 12.58 -10.02 0.68
CA THR A 210 13.51 -9.45 1.67
C THR A 210 14.97 -9.58 1.22
N LEU A 211 15.27 -10.58 0.38
CA LEU A 211 16.60 -10.79 -0.21
C LEU A 211 16.91 -9.81 -1.35
N LEU A 212 15.89 -9.11 -1.87
CA LEU A 212 16.03 -8.14 -2.95
C LEU A 212 16.17 -6.70 -2.44
N ILE A 213 15.91 -6.47 -1.15
CA ILE A 213 15.93 -5.15 -0.53
C ILE A 213 17.23 -5.01 0.27
N PRO A 214 18.11 -4.05 -0.09
CA PRO A 214 19.31 -3.76 0.70
C PRO A 214 18.94 -3.36 2.14
N ASP A 215 19.69 -3.85 3.12
CA ASP A 215 19.50 -3.52 4.55
C ASP A 215 18.08 -3.83 5.09
N ALA A 216 17.47 -4.93 4.63
CA ALA A 216 16.15 -5.36 5.10
C ALA A 216 16.08 -5.52 6.64
N ASP A 217 17.16 -6.02 7.26
CA ASP A 217 17.23 -6.19 8.71
C ASP A 217 17.27 -4.84 9.46
N GLY A 218 18.03 -3.86 8.96
CA GLY A 218 18.05 -2.50 9.52
C GLY A 218 16.68 -1.83 9.41
N LEU A 219 16.02 -1.97 8.26
CA LEU A 219 14.67 -1.44 8.04
C LEU A 219 13.62 -2.00 9.02
N LEU A 220 13.76 -3.26 9.44
CA LEU A 220 12.92 -3.84 10.49
C LEU A 220 13.22 -3.26 11.86
N ALA A 221 14.50 -3.13 12.22
CA ALA A 221 14.95 -2.59 13.50
C ALA A 221 14.51 -1.12 13.71
N ASP A 222 14.54 -0.31 12.64
CA ASP A 222 14.07 1.07 12.66
C ASP A 222 12.55 1.18 12.75
N GLY A 223 11.81 0.22 12.18
CA GLY A 223 10.34 0.18 12.25
C GLY A 223 9.79 0.07 13.67
N PHE A 224 10.57 -0.47 14.61
CA PHE A 224 10.22 -0.55 16.05
C PHE A 224 10.74 0.64 16.87
N THR A 225 11.58 1.52 16.30
CA THR A 225 12.29 2.58 17.04
C THR A 225 12.02 3.99 16.52
N LEU A 226 11.12 4.19 15.55
CA LEU A 226 10.64 5.53 15.14
C LEU A 226 9.64 6.13 16.15
N ARG A 227 10.03 6.20 17.42
CA ARG A 227 9.47 7.09 18.45
C ARG A 227 10.45 8.22 18.76
#